data_AF-A0A957RI60-F1
#
_entry.id   AF-A0A957RI60-F1
#
_cell.length_a   1.000
_cell.length_b   1.000
_cell.length_c   1.000
_cell.angle_alpha   90.00
_cell.angle_beta   90.00
_cell.angle_gamma   90.00
#
_symmetry.space_group_name_H-M   'P 1'
#
loop_
_entity.id
_entity.type
_entity.pdbx_description
1 polymer ?
#
loop_
_entity_poly.entity_id
_entity_poly.type
_entity_poly.pdbx_seq_one_letter_code
_entity_poly.pdbx_strand_id
1 'polypeptide(L)'
;DDTDFDLRNPRNGGVWKTLRARDLFAKIIRYAHHNGEPGALFIDAANRSNPVPHLYDLEATNPCFVGETRIPTEFGLLKIAELADLEQGGFIVTDNRALPDEQPGIMGGVALRMASPAWMTRQQTPVMRLTTRQGYTVTATPDHRFLTPRGYVALRDLAPGDRLLLQSGEGAWSRDDRLPQVELLHERMAAMAHGGSHATGRTSQRSDFQAQYANLPTTWSHSLGVVLGCLVGDGWLSEESNSPVGFAFSEAELLDQVHGPLKNWFGEGHVHQRNLVSQLTYGRLPFHFFQSLGVSTAKAHEKCVPASLWRAPRAAVVGFLQGLFSADGTVLVNEKKQDCSVRLASSSQRLLQEVQLLLGNFGIVARIQLRRLAGVRPLPDGKGGSRLYAHQAQYELILGKANRDLFAEKIGFLQSDKQAALMNFIAGKKRTTNRERYEDTVRSIEDAGVADVYDLTQPDTHSLIANG
;
A
#
# COMPACT_ATOMS: atom_id res chain seq x y z
N ASP A 1 50.00 6.87 7.26
CA ASP A 1 50.44 5.78 8.14
C ASP A 1 49.77 4.47 7.75
N ASP A 2 50.48 3.36 7.91
CA ASP A 2 50.01 2.00 7.56
C ASP A 2 49.43 1.27 8.79
N THR A 3 48.84 2.04 9.69
CA THR A 3 48.25 1.54 10.92
C THR A 3 46.89 0.92 10.65
N ASP A 4 46.44 0.12 11.60
CA ASP A 4 45.05 -0.31 11.67
C ASP A 4 44.15 0.91 11.92
N PHE A 5 42.96 0.86 11.35
CA PHE A 5 41.96 1.91 11.36
C PHE A 5 40.59 1.30 11.64
N ASP A 6 39.86 1.90 12.59
CA ASP A 6 38.50 1.51 12.93
C ASP A 6 37.50 2.12 11.93
N LEU A 7 36.84 1.29 11.13
CA LEU A 7 35.61 1.67 10.44
C LEU A 7 34.52 1.88 11.49
N ARG A 8 34.12 3.13 11.68
CA ARG A 8 33.04 3.51 12.61
C ARG A 8 31.73 3.62 11.86
N ASN A 9 30.68 3.06 12.43
CA ASN A 9 29.34 3.21 11.89
C ASN A 9 28.88 4.67 12.12
N PRO A 10 28.58 5.44 11.07
CA PRO A 10 28.20 6.85 11.20
C PRO A 10 26.89 7.06 11.97
N ARG A 11 26.03 6.04 12.09
CA ARG A 11 24.73 6.12 12.78
C ARG A 11 24.85 6.09 14.31
N ASN A 12 25.85 5.38 14.85
CA ASN A 12 25.97 5.18 16.30
C ASN A 12 27.39 5.40 16.85
N GLY A 13 28.37 5.71 15.99
CA GLY A 13 29.77 5.94 16.37
C GLY A 13 30.55 4.69 16.79
N GLY A 14 29.89 3.53 16.84
CA GLY A 14 30.49 2.25 17.23
C GLY A 14 31.45 1.73 16.17
N VAL A 15 32.48 1.00 16.60
CA VAL A 15 33.42 0.34 15.68
C VAL A 15 32.72 -0.84 15.02
N TRP A 16 32.56 -0.78 13.71
CA TRP A 16 32.01 -1.87 12.89
C TRP A 16 33.10 -2.90 12.56
N LYS A 17 34.28 -2.44 12.14
CA LYS A 17 35.40 -3.31 11.79
C LYS A 17 36.73 -2.55 11.83
N THR A 18 37.77 -3.17 12.37
CA THR A 18 39.14 -2.65 12.29
C THR A 18 39.85 -3.24 11.07
N LEU A 19 40.48 -2.40 10.26
CA LEU A 19 41.15 -2.77 9.01
C LEU A 19 42.50 -2.07 8.88
N ARG A 20 43.47 -2.70 8.22
CA ARG A 20 44.72 -2.04 7.84
C ARG A 20 44.47 -0.98 6.77
N ALA A 21 44.91 0.27 7.01
CA ALA A 21 44.62 1.39 6.11
C ALA A 21 45.10 1.15 4.66
N ARG A 22 46.28 0.54 4.48
CA ARG A 22 46.83 0.23 3.16
C ARG A 22 45.98 -0.75 2.37
N ASP A 23 45.40 -1.75 3.04
CA ASP A 23 44.57 -2.76 2.38
C ASP A 23 43.25 -2.15 1.89
N LEU A 24 42.64 -1.28 2.71
CA LEU A 24 41.44 -0.53 2.31
C LEU A 24 41.74 0.38 1.11
N PHE A 25 42.85 1.13 1.17
CA PHE A 25 43.23 2.03 0.08
C PHE A 25 43.56 1.29 -1.21
N ALA A 26 44.30 0.17 -1.13
CA ALA A 26 44.58 -0.69 -2.27
C ALA A 26 43.29 -1.27 -2.87
N LYS A 27 42.30 -1.62 -2.02
CA LYS A 27 40.98 -2.06 -2.48
C LYS A 27 40.24 -0.94 -3.22
N ILE A 28 40.21 0.27 -2.68
CA ILE A 28 39.61 1.45 -3.35
C ILE A 28 40.24 1.67 -4.73
N ILE A 29 41.57 1.72 -4.81
CA ILE A 29 42.30 1.88 -6.08
C ILE A 29 41.95 0.77 -7.06
N ARG A 30 41.97 -0.49 -6.62
CA ARG A 30 41.68 -1.64 -7.46
C ARG A 30 40.29 -1.54 -8.08
N TYR A 31 39.27 -1.19 -7.30
CA TYR A 31 37.91 -1.07 -7.82
C TYR A 31 37.68 0.21 -8.61
N ALA A 32 38.38 1.31 -8.30
CA ALA A 32 38.35 2.51 -9.12
C ALA A 32 38.86 2.21 -10.55
N HIS A 33 40.00 1.51 -10.66
CA HIS A 33 40.50 1.04 -11.96
C HIS A 33 39.58 0.02 -12.64
N HIS A 34 39.03 -0.93 -11.88
CA HIS A 34 38.14 -1.96 -12.44
C HIS A 34 36.87 -1.37 -13.05
N ASN A 35 36.31 -0.34 -12.42
CA ASN A 35 35.05 0.28 -12.83
C ASN A 35 35.25 1.51 -13.74
N GLY A 36 36.50 1.89 -14.03
CA GLY A 36 36.80 3.11 -14.79
C GLY A 36 36.44 4.41 -14.04
N GLU A 37 36.34 4.37 -12.71
CA GLU A 37 36.03 5.53 -11.89
C GLU A 37 37.24 6.47 -11.85
N PRO A 38 37.10 7.72 -12.33
CA PRO A 38 38.25 8.61 -12.54
C PRO A 38 38.85 9.18 -11.24
N GLY A 39 38.26 8.91 -10.08
CA GLY A 39 38.79 9.36 -8.79
C GLY A 39 37.95 8.97 -7.58
N ALA A 40 38.38 9.43 -6.41
CA ALA A 40 37.66 9.29 -5.15
C ALA A 40 37.53 10.68 -4.49
N LEU A 41 36.33 10.99 -3.97
CA LEU A 41 36.08 12.22 -3.23
C LEU A 41 36.04 11.92 -1.72
N PHE A 42 36.94 12.54 -0.96
CA PHE A 42 36.93 12.46 0.51
C PHE A 42 36.09 13.60 1.07
N ILE A 43 34.78 13.37 1.24
CA ILE A 43 33.82 14.41 1.62
C ILE A 43 34.19 15.09 2.96
N ASP A 44 34.70 14.34 3.94
CA ASP A 44 35.16 14.90 5.21
C ASP A 44 36.35 15.83 5.05
N ALA A 45 37.27 15.53 4.12
CA ALA A 45 38.40 16.38 3.83
C ALA A 45 37.95 17.67 3.13
N ALA A 46 37.02 17.55 2.18
CA ALA A 46 36.41 18.70 1.53
C ALA A 46 35.73 19.61 2.57
N ASN A 47 34.93 19.03 3.48
CA ASN A 47 34.25 19.76 4.55
C ASN A 47 35.19 20.45 5.54
N ARG A 48 36.34 19.84 5.91
CA ARG A 48 37.36 20.51 6.74
C ARG A 48 37.88 21.81 6.11
N SER A 49 37.83 21.91 4.79
CA SER A 49 38.25 23.07 4.01
C SER A 49 37.10 23.90 3.44
N ASN A 50 35.86 23.62 3.86
CA ASN A 50 34.69 24.38 3.46
C ASN A 50 34.87 25.84 3.92
N PRO A 51 34.86 26.84 3.01
CA PRO A 51 35.08 28.24 3.37
C PRO A 51 33.86 28.86 4.08
N VAL A 52 32.70 28.21 4.02
CA VAL A 52 31.43 28.70 4.58
C VAL A 52 30.71 27.62 5.40
N PRO A 53 31.38 26.99 6.39
CA PRO A 53 30.80 25.87 7.13
C PRO A 53 29.61 26.27 8.00
N HIS A 54 29.40 27.57 8.21
CA HIS A 54 28.24 28.11 8.92
C HIS A 54 26.98 28.19 8.06
N LEU A 55 27.09 28.03 6.73
CA LEU A 55 25.94 28.05 5.83
C LEU A 55 25.48 26.64 5.46
N TYR A 56 26.41 25.73 5.17
CA TYR A 56 26.13 24.35 4.79
C TYR A 56 27.37 23.47 4.94
N ASP A 57 27.17 22.16 5.03
CA ASP A 57 28.20 21.15 4.78
C ASP A 57 28.14 20.70 3.31
N LEU A 58 29.30 20.47 2.71
CA LEU A 58 29.40 19.81 1.41
C LEU A 58 28.87 18.38 1.56
N GLU A 59 27.78 18.08 0.86
CA GLU A 59 27.18 16.75 0.82
C GLU A 59 27.20 16.20 -0.61
N ALA A 60 27.31 14.88 -0.76
CA ALA A 60 26.93 14.23 -2.01
C ALA A 60 25.42 14.33 -2.16
N THR A 61 24.93 14.82 -3.31
CA THR A 61 23.49 14.93 -3.56
C THR A 61 22.92 13.52 -3.73
N ASN A 62 22.25 13.01 -2.70
CA ASN A 62 21.39 11.85 -2.87
C ASN A 62 19.91 12.27 -2.76
N PRO A 63 19.17 12.31 -3.89
CA PRO A 63 17.75 12.61 -3.87
C PRO A 63 17.00 11.47 -3.18
N CYS A 64 16.20 11.75 -2.14
CA CYS A 64 15.68 10.67 -1.28
C CYS A 64 14.17 10.79 -1.01
N PHE A 65 13.56 9.68 -0.60
CA PHE A 65 12.15 9.59 -0.19
C PHE A 65 12.01 9.38 1.31
N VAL A 66 10.85 9.74 1.88
CA VAL A 66 10.56 9.41 3.30
C VAL A 66 10.30 7.92 3.47
N GLY A 67 10.60 7.39 4.67
CA GLY A 67 10.52 5.95 4.97
C GLY A 67 9.19 5.27 4.63
N GLU A 68 8.07 5.99 4.76
CA GLU A 68 6.71 5.49 4.48
C GLU A 68 6.39 5.32 2.98
N THR A 69 7.29 5.75 2.09
CA THR A 69 7.10 5.69 0.63
C THR A 69 7.13 4.25 0.15
N ARG A 70 6.08 3.81 -0.54
CA ARG A 70 5.95 2.45 -1.06
C ARG A 70 6.61 2.30 -2.42
N ILE A 71 7.45 1.28 -2.52
CA ILE A 71 8.16 0.88 -3.72
C ILE A 71 7.60 -0.49 -4.16
N PRO A 72 7.16 -0.63 -5.42
CA PRO A 72 6.78 -1.92 -5.98
C PRO A 72 8.02 -2.81 -6.16
N THR A 73 7.99 -4.00 -5.56
CA THR A 73 9.10 -4.97 -5.54
C THR A 73 8.62 -6.38 -5.81
N GLU A 74 9.55 -7.33 -5.97
CA GLU A 74 9.23 -8.75 -6.03
C GLU A 74 8.56 -9.31 -4.76
N PHE A 75 8.60 -8.58 -3.64
CA PHE A 75 7.97 -8.93 -2.36
C PHE A 75 6.64 -8.20 -2.13
N GLY A 76 6.12 -7.50 -3.14
CA GLY A 76 4.95 -6.63 -3.03
C GLY A 76 5.33 -5.14 -2.89
N LEU A 77 4.42 -4.34 -2.36
CA LEU A 77 4.54 -2.88 -2.24
C LEU A 77 5.09 -2.50 -0.86
N LEU A 78 6.40 -2.59 -0.71
CA LEU A 78 7.08 -2.37 0.56
C LEU A 78 7.43 -0.90 0.76
N LYS A 79 7.39 -0.44 2.01
CA LYS A 79 7.93 0.86 2.37
C LYS A 79 9.45 0.85 2.16
N ILE A 80 10.03 1.96 1.72
CA ILE A 80 11.48 2.05 1.51
C ILE A 80 12.26 1.87 2.83
N ALA A 81 11.69 2.25 3.98
CA ALA A 81 12.27 1.93 5.28
C ALA A 81 12.28 0.42 5.56
N GLU A 82 11.19 -0.30 5.24
CA GLU A 82 11.13 -1.76 5.38
C GLU A 82 12.15 -2.45 4.47
N LEU A 83 12.37 -1.91 3.26
CA LEU A 83 13.42 -2.41 2.36
C LEU A 83 14.82 -2.21 2.93
N ALA A 84 15.05 -1.09 3.63
CA ALA A 84 16.33 -0.84 4.27
C ALA A 84 16.61 -1.80 5.44
N ASP A 85 15.56 -2.18 6.18
CA ASP A 85 15.65 -3.16 7.28
C ASP A 85 15.94 -4.60 6.80
N LEU A 86 15.63 -4.91 5.53
CA LEU A 86 15.97 -6.22 4.96
C LEU A 86 17.48 -6.39 4.72
N GLU A 87 18.23 -5.29 4.62
CA GLU A 87 19.68 -5.25 4.35
C GLU A 87 20.14 -6.07 3.13
N GLN A 88 19.21 -6.38 2.22
CA GLN A 88 19.46 -7.19 1.03
C GLN A 88 18.99 -6.44 -0.22
N GLY A 89 19.79 -6.55 -1.27
CA GLY A 89 19.37 -6.13 -2.60
C GLY A 89 18.26 -7.04 -3.10
N GLY A 90 17.56 -6.59 -4.12
CA GLY A 90 16.45 -7.35 -4.68
C GLY A 90 15.97 -6.70 -5.95
N PHE A 91 14.84 -7.18 -6.43
CA PHE A 91 14.25 -6.63 -7.62
C PHE A 91 13.14 -5.63 -7.31
N ILE A 92 13.24 -4.45 -7.90
CA ILE A 92 12.22 -3.40 -7.85
C ILE A 92 11.60 -3.21 -9.24
N VAL A 93 10.37 -2.71 -9.27
CA VAL A 93 9.70 -2.35 -10.51
C VAL A 93 10.11 -0.93 -10.89
N THR A 94 10.50 -0.77 -12.15
CA THR A 94 10.87 0.51 -12.75
C THR A 94 10.13 0.69 -14.08
N ASP A 95 9.78 1.93 -14.39
CA ASP A 95 9.08 2.26 -15.62
C ASP A 95 10.04 2.26 -16.81
N ASN A 96 9.62 1.68 -17.94
CA ASN A 96 10.49 1.58 -19.12
C ASN A 96 10.83 2.96 -19.71
N ARG A 97 9.95 3.95 -19.52
CA ARG A 97 10.15 5.34 -19.98
C ARG A 97 11.30 6.06 -19.24
N ALA A 98 11.92 5.44 -18.23
CA ALA A 98 13.09 5.94 -17.52
C ALA A 98 14.43 5.43 -18.10
N LEU A 99 14.42 4.56 -19.11
CA LEU A 99 15.65 4.06 -19.72
C LEU A 99 16.39 5.17 -20.50
N PRO A 100 17.74 5.24 -20.44
CA PRO A 100 18.53 6.30 -21.07
C PRO A 100 18.39 6.40 -22.60
N ASP A 101 18.23 5.26 -23.28
CA ASP A 101 18.12 5.17 -24.74
C ASP A 101 16.67 5.36 -25.25
N GLU A 102 15.71 5.43 -24.33
CA GLU A 102 14.33 5.75 -24.66
C GLU A 102 14.11 7.24 -24.46
N GLN A 103 13.63 7.94 -25.51
CA GLN A 103 13.05 9.26 -25.26
C GLN A 103 11.91 9.08 -24.25
N PRO A 104 11.84 9.88 -23.17
CA PRO A 104 10.77 9.79 -22.18
C PRO A 104 9.40 9.75 -22.85
N GLY A 105 8.72 8.60 -22.79
CA GLY A 105 7.33 8.48 -23.25
C GLY A 105 7.03 7.67 -24.53
N ILE A 106 7.97 6.93 -25.13
CA ILE A 106 7.66 6.13 -26.34
C ILE A 106 7.12 4.73 -26.01
N MET A 107 7.70 3.99 -25.06
CA MET A 107 7.24 2.65 -24.69
C MET A 107 6.79 2.61 -23.23
N GLY A 108 5.47 2.61 -23.01
CA GLY A 108 4.91 2.38 -21.69
C GLY A 108 5.16 0.96 -21.18
N GLY A 109 4.83 0.72 -19.91
CA GLY A 109 5.05 -0.53 -19.22
C GLY A 109 6.17 -0.43 -18.18
N VAL A 110 6.31 -1.51 -17.42
CA VAL A 110 7.29 -1.61 -16.35
C VAL A 110 8.08 -2.89 -16.48
N ALA A 111 9.25 -2.94 -15.87
CA ALA A 111 10.02 -4.16 -15.72
C ALA A 111 10.61 -4.27 -14.31
N LEU A 112 10.83 -5.53 -13.92
CA LEU A 112 11.45 -5.89 -12.67
C LEU A 112 12.98 -5.88 -12.86
N ARG A 113 13.69 -4.99 -12.15
CA ARG A 113 15.13 -4.76 -12.31
C ARG A 113 15.85 -4.88 -10.98
N MET A 114 17.06 -5.43 -11.00
CA MET A 114 17.89 -5.56 -9.81
C MET A 114 18.27 -4.17 -9.30
N ALA A 115 18.19 -3.99 -7.98
CA ALA A 115 18.59 -2.78 -7.28
C ALA A 115 19.50 -3.14 -6.10
N SER A 116 20.29 -2.16 -5.66
CA SER A 116 21.01 -2.25 -4.40
C SER A 116 20.02 -2.43 -3.23
N PRO A 117 20.48 -2.86 -2.04
CA PRO A 117 19.72 -2.66 -0.81
C PRO A 117 19.29 -1.20 -0.69
N ALA A 118 18.15 -0.94 -0.05
CA ALA A 118 17.82 0.42 0.36
C ALA A 118 18.61 0.78 1.63
N TRP A 119 18.85 2.07 1.85
CA TRP A 119 19.44 2.55 3.09
C TRP A 119 18.87 3.90 3.48
N MET A 120 18.83 4.17 4.79
CA MET A 120 18.65 5.52 5.30
C MET A 120 19.88 6.34 4.91
N THR A 121 19.64 7.39 4.13
CA THR A 121 20.66 8.31 3.62
C THR A 121 20.91 9.44 4.58
N ARG A 122 19.86 10.07 5.10
CA ARG A 122 19.94 11.21 6.03
C ARG A 122 18.81 11.17 7.05
N GLN A 123 19.06 11.73 8.22
CA GLN A 123 18.07 11.91 9.29
C GLN A 123 17.60 13.37 9.34
N GLN A 124 16.39 13.59 9.85
CA GLN A 124 15.86 14.95 10.12
C GLN A 124 16.04 15.92 8.92
N THR A 125 15.82 15.43 7.70
CA THR A 125 16.06 16.18 6.47
C THR A 125 14.79 16.94 6.05
N PRO A 126 14.88 18.21 5.62
CA PRO A 126 13.74 18.94 5.06
C PRO A 126 13.14 18.20 3.86
N VAL A 127 11.82 18.09 3.85
CA VAL A 127 11.08 17.38 2.80
C VAL A 127 9.89 18.19 2.31
N MET A 128 9.51 17.98 1.06
CA MET A 128 8.32 18.57 0.45
C MET A 128 7.34 17.46 0.08
N ARG A 129 6.05 17.72 0.24
CA ARG A 129 4.97 16.83 -0.20
C ARG A 129 4.41 17.32 -1.52
N LEU A 130 4.49 16.47 -2.53
CA LEU A 130 3.81 16.65 -3.80
C LEU A 130 2.46 15.95 -3.77
N THR A 131 1.41 16.66 -4.18
CA THR A 131 0.06 16.11 -4.39
C THR A 131 -0.39 16.35 -5.82
N THR A 132 -0.92 15.33 -6.48
CA THR A 132 -1.41 15.43 -7.86
C THR A 132 -2.93 15.68 -7.93
N ARG A 133 -3.46 15.97 -9.13
CA ARG A 133 -4.89 16.19 -9.34
C ARG A 133 -5.73 14.91 -9.20
N GLN A 134 -5.18 13.73 -9.49
CA GLN A 134 -5.87 12.46 -9.27
C GLN A 134 -5.79 11.98 -7.82
N GLY A 135 -4.98 12.61 -6.97
CA GLY A 135 -4.91 12.34 -5.53
C GLY A 135 -3.70 11.53 -5.07
N TYR A 136 -2.75 11.24 -5.96
CA TYR A 136 -1.47 10.64 -5.61
C TYR A 136 -0.66 11.62 -4.77
N THR A 137 0.09 11.08 -3.81
CA THR A 137 0.95 11.86 -2.92
C THR A 137 2.29 11.18 -2.70
N VAL A 138 3.35 11.96 -2.77
CA VAL A 138 4.72 11.52 -2.50
C VAL A 138 5.45 12.60 -1.71
N THR A 139 6.28 12.19 -0.75
CA THR A 139 7.07 13.11 0.08
C THR A 139 8.54 12.77 -0.10
N ALA A 140 9.33 13.76 -0.52
CA ALA A 140 10.72 13.57 -0.91
C ALA A 140 11.55 14.83 -0.60
N THR A 141 12.87 14.72 -0.71
CA THR A 141 13.76 15.88 -0.57
C THR A 141 13.56 16.88 -1.72
N PRO A 142 13.78 18.19 -1.50
CA PRO A 142 13.55 19.22 -2.54
C PRO A 142 14.32 19.00 -3.85
N ASP A 143 15.49 18.35 -3.78
CA ASP A 143 16.34 18.00 -4.91
C ASP A 143 15.93 16.70 -5.62
N HIS A 144 14.96 15.94 -5.09
CA HIS A 144 14.50 14.70 -5.71
C HIS A 144 13.82 14.97 -7.05
N ARG A 145 14.27 14.28 -8.11
CA ARG A 145 13.79 14.54 -9.48
C ARG A 145 12.69 13.58 -9.87
N PHE A 146 11.62 14.12 -10.42
CA PHE A 146 10.49 13.35 -10.95
C PHE A 146 10.55 13.32 -12.47
N LEU A 147 10.18 12.18 -13.05
CA LEU A 147 10.09 12.02 -14.50
C LEU A 147 8.85 12.76 -15.02
N THR A 148 9.07 13.68 -15.96
CA THR A 148 8.03 14.46 -16.62
C THR A 148 8.05 14.20 -18.13
N PRO A 149 7.00 14.60 -18.89
CA PRO A 149 7.03 14.53 -20.35
C PRO A 149 8.17 15.33 -21.02
N ARG A 150 8.87 16.20 -20.26
CA ARG A 150 10.02 16.98 -20.75
C ARG A 150 11.36 16.54 -20.11
N GLY A 151 11.39 15.38 -19.44
CA GLY A 151 12.56 14.86 -18.73
C GLY A 151 12.48 15.03 -17.21
N TYR A 152 13.58 14.76 -16.52
CA TYR A 152 13.64 14.83 -15.05
C TYR A 152 13.66 16.28 -14.55
N VAL A 153 12.79 16.59 -13.58
CA VAL A 153 12.71 17.92 -12.93
C VAL A 153 12.74 17.74 -11.41
N ALA A 154 13.56 18.53 -10.71
CA ALA A 154 13.63 18.48 -9.25
C ALA A 154 12.32 18.95 -8.60
N LEU A 155 11.99 18.38 -7.43
CA LEU A 155 10.74 18.65 -6.72
C LEU A 155 10.55 20.15 -6.42
N ARG A 156 11.61 20.83 -6.01
CA ARG A 156 11.60 22.29 -5.76
C ARG A 156 11.33 23.14 -6.99
N ASP A 157 11.59 22.60 -8.19
CA ASP A 157 11.46 23.32 -9.46
C ASP A 157 10.12 23.01 -10.17
N LEU A 158 9.31 22.12 -9.59
CA LEU A 158 7.96 21.83 -10.07
C LEU A 158 6.97 22.87 -9.54
N ALA A 159 5.92 23.12 -10.32
CA ALA A 159 4.82 24.02 -9.97
C ALA A 159 3.44 23.36 -10.24
N PRO A 160 2.37 23.83 -9.55
CA PRO A 160 1.01 23.43 -9.89
C PRO A 160 0.72 23.64 -11.39
N GLY A 161 0.25 22.58 -12.05
CA GLY A 161 0.05 22.57 -13.50
C GLY A 161 1.12 21.79 -14.29
N ASP A 162 2.29 21.54 -13.71
CA ASP A 162 3.29 20.65 -14.32
C ASP A 162 2.78 19.22 -14.38
N ARG A 163 3.27 18.46 -15.36
CA ARG A 163 2.88 17.05 -15.58
C ARG A 163 3.97 16.10 -15.11
N LEU A 164 3.55 15.01 -14.49
CA LEU A 164 4.39 13.91 -14.02
C LEU A 164 3.97 12.62 -14.71
N LEU A 165 4.90 11.68 -14.84
CA LEU A 165 4.57 10.32 -15.27
C LEU A 165 4.23 9.45 -14.05
N LEU A 166 3.14 8.69 -14.14
CA LEU A 166 2.74 7.64 -13.19
C LEU A 166 3.22 6.27 -13.69
N GLN A 167 3.32 5.26 -12.84
CA GLN A 167 3.56 3.87 -13.26
C GLN A 167 2.68 3.44 -14.45
N SER A 168 3.31 3.02 -15.56
CA SER A 168 2.61 2.74 -16.82
C SER A 168 2.31 1.27 -17.12
N GLY A 169 2.19 0.43 -16.09
CA GLY A 169 1.86 -0.98 -16.25
C GLY A 169 1.62 -1.71 -14.94
N GLU A 170 1.25 -2.99 -15.03
CA GLU A 170 1.14 -3.87 -13.87
C GLU A 170 2.54 -4.15 -13.32
N GLY A 171 2.72 -3.91 -12.02
CA GLY A 171 3.98 -4.15 -11.32
C GLY A 171 4.13 -5.61 -10.90
N ALA A 172 4.95 -5.82 -9.87
CA ALA A 172 5.24 -7.13 -9.33
C ALA A 172 4.41 -7.40 -8.09
N TRP A 173 4.24 -8.69 -7.79
CA TRP A 173 3.53 -9.20 -6.64
C TRP A 173 4.40 -10.23 -5.93
N SER A 174 4.22 -10.35 -4.61
CA SER A 174 4.93 -11.36 -3.83
C SER A 174 4.67 -12.76 -4.41
N ARG A 175 5.75 -13.55 -4.49
CA ARG A 175 5.68 -14.98 -4.75
C ARG A 175 5.57 -15.81 -3.46
N ASP A 176 5.82 -15.18 -2.32
CA ASP A 176 5.61 -15.80 -1.01
C ASP A 176 4.13 -15.71 -0.67
N ASP A 177 3.48 -16.86 -0.58
CA ASP A 177 2.08 -16.99 -0.21
C ASP A 177 1.89 -17.26 1.29
N ARG A 178 2.95 -17.38 2.10
CA ARG A 178 2.79 -17.65 3.53
C ARG A 178 2.21 -16.43 4.25
N LEU A 179 1.30 -16.68 5.20
CA LEU A 179 0.82 -15.62 6.07
C LEU A 179 1.90 -15.23 7.09
N PRO A 180 1.98 -13.95 7.46
CA PRO A 180 2.85 -13.56 8.56
C PRO A 180 2.27 -14.03 9.90
N GLN A 181 3.17 -14.25 10.88
CA GLN A 181 2.81 -14.50 12.28
C GLN A 181 1.96 -15.76 12.53
N VAL A 182 2.12 -16.80 11.69
CA VAL A 182 1.44 -18.09 11.85
C VAL A 182 1.79 -18.74 13.20
N GLU A 183 3.02 -18.58 13.67
CA GLU A 183 3.49 -19.08 14.97
C GLU A 183 2.79 -18.36 16.14
N LEU A 184 2.72 -17.03 16.10
CA LEU A 184 2.05 -16.22 17.14
C LEU A 184 0.54 -16.54 17.22
N LEU A 185 -0.08 -16.82 16.07
CA LEU A 185 -1.46 -17.29 15.99
C LEU A 185 -1.65 -18.63 16.70
N HIS A 186 -0.79 -19.61 16.42
CA HIS A 186 -0.81 -20.90 17.09
C HIS A 186 -0.56 -20.78 18.60
N GLU A 187 0.37 -19.94 19.03
CA GLU A 187 0.63 -19.67 20.45
C GLU A 187 -0.58 -19.04 21.15
N ARG A 188 -1.21 -18.04 20.54
CA ARG A 188 -2.43 -17.40 21.07
C ARG A 188 -3.59 -18.38 21.14
N MET A 189 -3.73 -19.26 20.15
CA MET A 189 -4.74 -20.33 20.16
C MET A 189 -4.50 -21.30 21.31
N ALA A 190 -3.26 -21.73 21.52
CA ALA A 190 -2.90 -22.59 22.65
C ALA A 190 -3.26 -21.90 23.98
N ALA A 191 -2.91 -20.62 24.15
CA ALA A 191 -3.25 -19.86 25.35
C ALA A 191 -4.78 -19.74 25.57
N MET A 192 -5.56 -19.49 24.51
CA MET A 192 -7.03 -19.44 24.58
C MET A 192 -7.66 -20.81 24.90
N ALA A 193 -7.06 -21.91 24.46
CA ALA A 193 -7.48 -23.25 24.82
C ALA A 193 -7.25 -23.54 26.33
N HIS A 194 -6.25 -22.89 26.94
CA HIS A 194 -5.94 -23.02 28.37
C HIS A 194 -6.75 -22.08 29.29
N GLY A 195 -7.24 -20.94 28.79
CA GLY A 195 -7.88 -19.86 29.58
C GLY A 195 -9.40 -19.98 29.79
N GLY A 196 -9.90 -21.14 30.23
CA GLY A 196 -11.34 -21.46 30.33
C GLY A 196 -12.25 -20.42 31.04
N SER A 197 -13.56 -20.50 30.74
CA SER A 197 -14.61 -19.60 31.23
C SER A 197 -14.81 -19.68 32.75
N HIS A 198 -14.57 -18.59 33.49
CA HIS A 198 -14.82 -18.49 34.93
C HIS A 198 -16.31 -18.45 35.32
N ALA A 199 -17.25 -18.49 34.36
CA ALA A 199 -18.67 -18.26 34.63
C ALA A 199 -19.51 -19.54 34.86
N THR A 200 -19.03 -20.75 34.51
CA THR A 200 -19.86 -21.96 34.55
C THR A 200 -19.23 -23.16 35.26
N GLY A 201 -18.03 -23.03 35.83
CA GLY A 201 -17.36 -24.11 36.57
C GLY A 201 -17.06 -25.39 35.75
N ARG A 202 -17.28 -25.36 34.43
CA ARG A 202 -16.96 -26.45 33.51
C ARG A 202 -15.66 -26.12 32.79
N THR A 203 -14.57 -26.70 33.27
CA THR A 203 -13.31 -26.76 32.52
C THR A 203 -13.51 -27.75 31.38
N SER A 204 -13.88 -27.29 30.18
CA SER A 204 -13.76 -28.15 29.01
C SER A 204 -12.28 -28.34 28.71
N GLN A 205 -11.74 -29.54 28.93
CA GLN A 205 -10.47 -29.92 28.30
C GLN A 205 -10.75 -30.04 26.80
N ARG A 206 -10.25 -29.08 26.02
CA ARG A 206 -10.70 -28.88 24.64
C ARG A 206 -9.80 -29.55 23.59
N SER A 207 -9.88 -30.87 23.44
CA SER A 207 -9.42 -31.53 22.21
C SER A 207 -10.25 -31.08 20.99
N ASP A 208 -11.49 -30.64 21.22
CA ASP A 208 -12.40 -30.04 20.24
C ASP A 208 -11.93 -28.68 19.71
N PHE A 209 -11.21 -27.86 20.49
CA PHE A 209 -10.72 -26.55 20.03
C PHE A 209 -9.61 -26.66 19.00
N GLN A 210 -8.64 -27.57 19.18
CA GLN A 210 -7.64 -27.82 18.13
C GLN A 210 -8.29 -28.37 16.85
N ALA A 211 -9.28 -29.27 16.99
CA ALA A 211 -10.00 -29.81 15.84
C ALA A 211 -10.89 -28.76 15.14
N GLN A 212 -11.55 -27.88 15.90
CA GLN A 212 -12.44 -26.83 15.40
C GLN A 212 -11.71 -25.79 14.52
N TYR A 213 -10.41 -25.59 14.76
CA TYR A 213 -9.61 -24.57 14.07
C TYR A 213 -8.40 -25.18 13.34
N ALA A 214 -8.45 -26.47 13.02
CA ALA A 214 -7.41 -27.15 12.23
C ALA A 214 -7.28 -26.57 10.80
N ASN A 215 -8.32 -25.91 10.31
CA ASN A 215 -8.41 -25.38 8.95
C ASN A 215 -8.04 -23.89 8.85
N LEU A 216 -7.40 -23.31 9.87
CA LEU A 216 -7.00 -21.91 9.80
C LEU A 216 -6.07 -21.68 8.60
N PRO A 217 -6.24 -20.57 7.87
CA PRO A 217 -5.32 -20.22 6.79
C PRO A 217 -3.91 -20.07 7.33
N THR A 218 -2.96 -20.74 6.69
CA THR A 218 -1.51 -20.53 6.88
C THR A 218 -0.88 -19.85 5.66
N THR A 219 -1.62 -19.80 4.54
CA THR A 219 -1.24 -19.13 3.30
C THR A 219 -2.33 -18.16 2.83
N TRP A 220 -1.90 -17.18 2.05
CA TRP A 220 -2.73 -16.25 1.31
C TRP A 220 -3.54 -16.99 0.25
N SER A 221 -4.81 -16.67 0.19
CA SER A 221 -5.71 -17.13 -0.84
C SER A 221 -6.57 -15.99 -1.35
N HIS A 222 -7.14 -16.19 -2.53
CA HIS A 222 -8.16 -15.29 -3.07
C HIS A 222 -9.34 -15.12 -2.09
N SER A 223 -9.84 -16.20 -1.50
CA SER A 223 -10.96 -16.16 -0.55
C SER A 223 -10.63 -15.42 0.73
N LEU A 224 -9.41 -15.54 1.28
CA LEU A 224 -8.97 -14.73 2.41
C LEU A 224 -8.92 -13.24 2.04
N GLY A 225 -8.44 -12.93 0.83
CA GLY A 225 -8.56 -11.59 0.26
C GLY A 225 -10.00 -11.08 0.30
N VAL A 226 -10.95 -11.83 -0.27
CA VAL A 226 -12.38 -11.47 -0.30
C VAL A 226 -12.92 -11.18 1.09
N VAL A 227 -12.66 -12.07 2.05
CA VAL A 227 -13.10 -11.89 3.45
C VAL A 227 -12.52 -10.61 4.04
N LEU A 228 -11.22 -10.33 3.86
CA LEU A 228 -10.59 -9.10 4.33
C LEU A 228 -11.19 -7.84 3.66
N GLY A 229 -11.47 -7.91 2.35
CA GLY A 229 -12.08 -6.82 1.60
C GLY A 229 -13.46 -6.46 2.15
N CYS A 230 -14.31 -7.47 2.34
CA CYS A 230 -15.65 -7.30 2.94
C CYS A 230 -15.57 -6.82 4.40
N LEU A 231 -14.60 -7.33 5.17
CA LEU A 231 -14.37 -6.91 6.55
C LEU A 231 -13.99 -5.43 6.65
N VAL A 232 -13.12 -4.96 5.75
CA VAL A 232 -12.70 -3.56 5.69
C VAL A 232 -13.83 -2.68 5.13
N GLY A 233 -14.65 -3.15 4.20
CA GLY A 233 -15.82 -2.40 3.71
C GLY A 233 -16.94 -2.31 4.75
N ASP A 234 -17.79 -3.35 4.76
CA ASP A 234 -19.03 -3.42 5.56
C ASP A 234 -18.88 -4.18 6.90
N GLY A 235 -17.66 -4.52 7.30
CA GLY A 235 -17.37 -5.18 8.56
C GLY A 235 -16.83 -4.27 9.66
N TRP A 236 -16.64 -4.89 10.84
CA TRP A 236 -16.02 -4.28 12.00
C TRP A 236 -15.16 -5.27 12.79
N LEU A 237 -14.10 -4.73 13.40
CA LEU A 237 -13.35 -5.32 14.51
C LEU A 237 -13.58 -4.46 15.76
N SER A 238 -13.89 -5.09 16.89
CA SER A 238 -14.13 -4.40 18.17
C SER A 238 -13.50 -5.16 19.33
N GLU A 239 -12.69 -4.46 20.12
CA GLU A 239 -12.08 -5.02 21.32
C GLU A 239 -13.06 -5.15 22.48
N GLU A 240 -14.14 -4.37 22.49
CA GLU A 240 -15.07 -4.27 23.63
C GLU A 240 -16.36 -5.08 23.41
N SER A 241 -16.67 -5.42 22.15
CA SER A 241 -17.90 -6.14 21.81
C SER A 241 -17.86 -7.62 22.21
N ASN A 242 -19.02 -8.17 22.58
CA ASN A 242 -19.24 -9.62 22.70
C ASN A 242 -19.26 -10.33 21.35
N SER A 243 -19.49 -9.58 20.26
CA SER A 243 -19.33 -10.00 18.87
C SER A 243 -18.20 -9.15 18.25
N PRO A 244 -16.93 -9.46 18.57
CA PRO A 244 -15.77 -8.64 18.23
C PRO A 244 -15.45 -8.60 16.74
N VAL A 245 -15.93 -9.57 15.95
CA VAL A 245 -15.87 -9.52 14.49
C VAL A 245 -17.28 -9.60 13.96
N GLY A 246 -17.61 -8.74 13.01
CA GLY A 246 -18.82 -8.94 12.24
C GLY A 246 -18.82 -8.27 10.89
N PHE A 247 -19.79 -8.70 10.09
CA PHE A 247 -20.01 -8.31 8.71
C PHE A 247 -21.48 -7.99 8.53
N ALA A 248 -21.80 -6.94 7.78
CA ALA A 248 -23.15 -6.63 7.37
C ALA A 248 -23.32 -6.91 5.87
N PHE A 249 -24.42 -7.55 5.50
CA PHE A 249 -24.75 -7.86 4.11
C PHE A 249 -26.19 -7.45 3.81
N SER A 250 -26.39 -6.71 2.72
CA SER A 250 -27.72 -6.50 2.14
C SER A 250 -28.08 -7.56 1.09
N GLU A 251 -27.08 -8.24 0.53
CA GLU A 251 -27.24 -9.23 -0.54
C GLU A 251 -26.78 -10.62 -0.10
N ALA A 252 -27.56 -11.66 -0.43
CA ALA A 252 -27.27 -13.03 -0.05
C ALA A 252 -26.01 -13.60 -0.73
N GLU A 253 -25.77 -13.25 -2.00
CA GLU A 253 -24.61 -13.73 -2.77
C GLU A 253 -23.28 -13.37 -2.09
N LEU A 254 -23.17 -12.15 -1.53
CA LEU A 254 -21.97 -11.71 -0.84
C LEU A 254 -21.81 -12.40 0.53
N LEU A 255 -22.93 -12.67 1.22
CA LEU A 255 -22.92 -13.45 2.46
C LEU A 255 -22.35 -14.85 2.19
N ASP A 256 -22.81 -15.55 1.16
CA ASP A 256 -22.37 -16.92 0.87
C ASP A 256 -20.87 -17.00 0.56
N GLN A 257 -20.37 -16.04 -0.24
CA GLN A 257 -18.95 -15.94 -0.60
C GLN A 257 -18.02 -15.68 0.61
N VAL A 258 -18.53 -15.04 1.67
CA VAL A 258 -17.78 -14.73 2.88
C VAL A 258 -18.01 -15.80 3.97
N HIS A 259 -19.24 -16.28 4.10
CA HIS A 259 -19.62 -17.24 5.14
C HIS A 259 -19.00 -18.62 4.88
N GLY A 260 -18.95 -19.10 3.65
CA GLY A 260 -18.34 -20.39 3.31
C GLY A 260 -16.89 -20.53 3.81
N PRO A 261 -15.97 -19.61 3.42
CA PRO A 261 -14.59 -19.61 3.92
C PRO A 261 -14.49 -19.44 5.44
N LEU A 262 -15.22 -18.48 6.02
CA LEU A 262 -15.20 -18.26 7.48
C LEU A 262 -15.70 -19.48 8.25
N LYS A 263 -16.74 -20.15 7.75
CA LYS A 263 -17.28 -21.39 8.31
C LYS A 263 -16.25 -22.51 8.29
N ASN A 264 -15.50 -22.63 7.21
CA ASN A 264 -14.43 -23.61 7.11
C ASN A 264 -13.29 -23.33 8.11
N TRP A 265 -12.92 -22.06 8.33
CA TRP A 265 -11.79 -21.69 9.18
C TRP A 265 -12.15 -21.63 10.67
N PHE A 266 -13.37 -21.19 10.99
CA PHE A 266 -13.76 -20.79 12.33
C PHE A 266 -15.08 -21.41 12.84
N GLY A 267 -15.75 -22.25 12.02
CA GLY A 267 -17.06 -22.81 12.32
C GLY A 267 -18.22 -21.87 11.95
N GLU A 268 -19.47 -22.29 12.19
CA GLU A 268 -20.68 -21.63 11.65
C GLU A 268 -20.80 -20.11 11.90
N GLY A 269 -20.27 -19.60 13.02
CA GLY A 269 -20.55 -18.24 13.48
C GLY A 269 -22.03 -18.03 13.84
N HIS A 270 -22.42 -16.77 14.01
CA HIS A 270 -23.82 -16.40 14.32
C HIS A 270 -24.38 -15.45 13.27
N VAL A 271 -25.45 -15.87 12.60
CA VAL A 271 -26.19 -15.04 11.64
C VAL A 271 -27.42 -14.44 12.30
N HIS A 272 -27.54 -13.12 12.27
CA HIS A 272 -28.67 -12.37 12.79
C HIS A 272 -29.33 -11.58 11.65
N GLN A 273 -30.63 -11.77 11.46
CA GLN A 273 -31.39 -11.00 10.47
C GLN A 273 -31.99 -9.74 11.11
N ARG A 274 -31.71 -8.58 10.53
CA ARG A 274 -32.25 -7.27 10.95
C ARG A 274 -32.83 -6.55 9.75
N ASN A 275 -34.14 -6.66 9.56
CA ASN A 275 -34.86 -6.17 8.38
C ASN A 275 -34.23 -6.73 7.08
N LEU A 276 -33.71 -5.85 6.21
CA LEU A 276 -33.09 -6.19 4.93
C LEU A 276 -31.58 -6.45 5.04
N VAL A 277 -31.02 -6.50 6.25
CA VAL A 277 -29.58 -6.70 6.48
C VAL A 277 -29.36 -7.97 7.30
N SER A 278 -28.48 -8.83 6.80
CA SER A 278 -27.96 -9.99 7.52
C SER A 278 -26.63 -9.63 8.16
N GLN A 279 -26.48 -9.93 9.46
CA GLN A 279 -25.24 -9.74 10.20
C GLN A 279 -24.62 -11.09 10.54
N LEU A 280 -23.40 -11.33 10.07
CA LEU A 280 -22.61 -12.50 10.44
C LEU A 280 -21.59 -12.08 11.49
N THR A 281 -21.55 -12.77 12.64
CA THR A 281 -20.65 -12.42 13.74
C THR A 281 -19.85 -13.60 14.26
N TYR A 282 -18.65 -13.29 14.76
CA TYR A 282 -17.68 -14.24 15.29
C TYR A 282 -17.06 -13.74 16.60
N GLY A 283 -16.54 -14.70 17.38
CA GLY A 283 -15.90 -14.47 18.68
C GLY A 283 -14.43 -14.02 18.60
N ARG A 284 -13.72 -14.20 19.72
CA ARG A 284 -12.36 -13.64 19.95
C ARG A 284 -11.25 -14.25 19.11
N LEU A 285 -11.35 -15.52 18.72
CA LEU A 285 -10.28 -16.13 17.92
C LEU A 285 -10.18 -15.51 16.52
N PRO A 286 -11.28 -15.41 15.73
CA PRO A 286 -11.26 -14.67 14.46
C PRO A 286 -10.80 -13.22 14.61
N PHE A 287 -11.15 -12.56 15.73
CA PHE A 287 -10.67 -11.21 16.03
C PHE A 287 -9.14 -11.15 16.06
N HIS A 288 -8.49 -12.04 16.83
CA HIS A 288 -7.03 -12.05 16.91
C HIS A 288 -6.37 -12.43 15.59
N PHE A 289 -7.03 -13.26 14.77
CA PHE A 289 -6.55 -13.60 13.44
C PHE A 289 -6.57 -12.41 12.48
N PHE A 290 -7.69 -11.70 12.38
CA PHE A 290 -7.73 -10.52 11.53
C PHE A 290 -6.83 -9.39 12.07
N GLN A 291 -6.70 -9.28 13.40
CA GLN A 291 -5.78 -8.34 14.02
C GLN A 291 -4.31 -8.65 13.69
N SER A 292 -3.88 -9.92 13.67
CA SER A 292 -2.50 -10.29 13.31
C SER A 292 -2.18 -10.05 11.84
N LEU A 293 -3.19 -10.08 10.96
CA LEU A 293 -3.08 -9.64 9.58
C LEU A 293 -3.07 -8.10 9.44
N GLY A 294 -3.26 -7.35 10.53
CA GLY A 294 -3.21 -5.90 10.54
C GLY A 294 -4.54 -5.23 10.19
N VAL A 295 -5.68 -5.92 10.34
CA VAL A 295 -7.00 -5.27 10.27
C VAL A 295 -7.18 -4.37 11.50
N SER A 296 -7.43 -3.09 11.28
CA SER A 296 -7.59 -2.10 12.37
C SER A 296 -8.94 -2.22 13.07
N THR A 297 -8.96 -1.98 14.38
CA THR A 297 -10.17 -1.73 15.19
C THR A 297 -10.71 -0.30 15.05
N ALA A 298 -10.16 0.46 14.09
CA ALA A 298 -10.39 1.88 13.92
C ALA A 298 -11.80 2.18 13.37
N LYS A 299 -12.24 3.44 13.56
CA LYS A 299 -13.54 3.88 13.04
C LYS A 299 -13.51 3.97 11.52
N ALA A 300 -14.68 4.07 10.89
CA ALA A 300 -14.82 4.09 9.43
C ALA A 300 -13.93 5.12 8.69
N HIS A 301 -13.62 6.26 9.32
CA HIS A 301 -12.79 7.32 8.74
C HIS A 301 -11.27 7.13 8.95
N GLU A 302 -10.89 6.12 9.73
CA GLU A 302 -9.52 5.77 10.07
C GLU A 302 -9.11 4.40 9.49
N LYS A 303 -10.07 3.67 8.90
CA LYS A 303 -9.82 2.39 8.22
C LYS A 303 -8.67 2.53 7.20
N CYS A 304 -7.88 1.48 7.07
CA CYS A 304 -6.76 1.39 6.13
C CYS A 304 -6.68 -0.03 5.55
N VAL A 305 -5.86 -0.23 4.54
CA VAL A 305 -5.49 -1.55 4.02
C VAL A 305 -4.73 -2.32 5.11
N PRO A 306 -5.06 -3.60 5.37
CA PRO A 306 -4.35 -4.41 6.36
C PRO A 306 -2.85 -4.49 6.07
N ALA A 307 -2.01 -4.35 7.10
CA ALA A 307 -0.56 -4.21 6.94
C ALA A 307 0.08 -5.40 6.20
N SER A 308 -0.38 -6.63 6.43
CA SER A 308 0.16 -7.82 5.77
C SER A 308 -0.18 -7.89 4.27
N LEU A 309 -1.25 -7.21 3.83
CA LEU A 309 -1.71 -7.27 2.44
C LEU A 309 -0.72 -6.62 1.46
N TRP A 310 0.11 -5.69 1.93
CA TRP A 310 1.16 -5.06 1.12
C TRP A 310 2.23 -6.06 0.63
N ARG A 311 2.35 -7.20 1.31
CA ARG A 311 3.21 -8.35 0.96
C ARG A 311 2.44 -9.53 0.35
N ALA A 312 1.14 -9.39 0.13
CA ALA A 312 0.32 -10.50 -0.33
C ALA A 312 0.55 -10.79 -1.82
N PRO A 313 0.40 -12.07 -2.24
CA PRO A 313 0.43 -12.43 -3.64
C PRO A 313 -0.78 -11.85 -4.38
N ARG A 314 -0.63 -11.72 -5.70
CA ARG A 314 -1.62 -11.11 -6.60
C ARG A 314 -3.05 -11.58 -6.34
N ALA A 315 -3.26 -12.89 -6.19
CA ALA A 315 -4.59 -13.48 -6.03
C ALA A 315 -5.32 -12.99 -4.77
N ALA A 316 -4.60 -12.82 -3.65
CA ALA A 316 -5.17 -12.32 -2.41
C ALA A 316 -5.50 -10.82 -2.50
N VAL A 317 -4.65 -10.03 -3.18
CA VAL A 317 -4.94 -8.60 -3.42
C VAL A 317 -6.14 -8.43 -4.35
N VAL A 318 -6.28 -9.26 -5.40
CA VAL A 318 -7.49 -9.31 -6.23
C VAL A 318 -8.72 -9.59 -5.38
N GLY A 319 -8.67 -10.63 -4.54
CA GLY A 319 -9.77 -10.96 -3.62
C GLY A 319 -10.14 -9.80 -2.71
N PHE A 320 -9.14 -9.13 -2.12
CA PHE A 320 -9.35 -7.95 -1.26
C PHE A 320 -10.06 -6.82 -1.98
N LEU A 321 -9.57 -6.44 -3.17
CA LEU A 321 -10.20 -5.38 -3.95
C LEU A 321 -11.61 -5.78 -4.39
N GLN A 322 -11.83 -7.03 -4.83
CA GLN A 322 -13.16 -7.53 -5.18
C GLN A 322 -14.12 -7.48 -3.99
N GLY A 323 -13.71 -7.94 -2.80
CA GLY A 323 -14.53 -7.89 -1.59
C GLY A 323 -14.88 -6.46 -1.21
N LEU A 324 -13.89 -5.56 -1.19
CA LEU A 324 -14.08 -4.15 -0.84
C LEU A 324 -14.99 -3.41 -1.81
N PHE A 325 -14.80 -3.58 -3.13
CA PHE A 325 -15.66 -2.97 -4.15
C PHE A 325 -17.05 -3.62 -4.19
N SER A 326 -17.20 -4.89 -3.82
CA SER A 326 -18.52 -5.53 -3.74
C SER A 326 -19.32 -5.01 -2.54
N ALA A 327 -18.67 -4.75 -1.41
CA ALA A 327 -19.27 -4.09 -0.24
C ALA A 327 -19.66 -2.63 -0.56
N ASP A 328 -18.66 -1.76 -0.76
CA ASP A 328 -18.87 -0.30 -0.79
C ASP A 328 -18.84 0.32 -2.21
N GLY A 329 -18.53 -0.49 -3.23
CA GLY A 329 -18.36 -0.01 -4.60
C GLY A 329 -19.67 0.08 -5.37
N THR A 330 -19.69 0.94 -6.39
CA THR A 330 -20.85 1.17 -7.25
C THR A 330 -20.42 1.25 -8.72
N VAL A 331 -21.26 0.72 -9.61
CA VAL A 331 -21.15 0.94 -11.06
C VAL A 331 -22.15 2.02 -11.46
N LEU A 332 -21.66 3.15 -11.94
CA LEU A 332 -22.50 4.24 -12.43
C LEU A 332 -22.48 4.28 -13.95
N VAL A 333 -23.56 3.81 -14.57
CA VAL A 333 -23.78 3.90 -16.02
C VAL A 333 -24.57 5.18 -16.33
N ASN A 334 -24.05 6.00 -17.24
CA ASN A 334 -24.70 7.18 -17.77
C ASN A 334 -25.06 6.96 -19.23
N GLU A 335 -26.31 6.57 -19.48
CA GLU A 335 -26.80 6.28 -20.83
C GLU A 335 -26.76 7.51 -21.75
N LYS A 336 -27.06 8.71 -21.23
CA LYS A 336 -27.05 9.94 -22.03
C LYS A 336 -25.65 10.28 -22.54
N LYS A 337 -24.64 10.11 -21.68
CA LYS A 337 -23.24 10.39 -22.01
C LYS A 337 -22.50 9.19 -22.59
N GLN A 338 -23.14 8.02 -22.64
CA GLN A 338 -22.53 6.74 -23.03
C GLN A 338 -21.22 6.50 -22.25
N ASP A 339 -21.27 6.75 -20.94
CA ASP A 339 -20.14 6.64 -20.03
C ASP A 339 -20.47 5.70 -18.87
N CYS A 340 -19.44 5.07 -18.31
CA CYS A 340 -19.56 4.20 -17.14
C CYS A 340 -18.35 4.42 -16.24
N SER A 341 -18.58 4.42 -14.93
CA SER A 341 -17.52 4.50 -13.94
C SER A 341 -17.73 3.49 -12.82
N VAL A 342 -16.64 2.88 -12.38
CA VAL A 342 -16.59 2.11 -11.14
C VAL A 342 -16.12 3.05 -10.03
N ARG A 343 -16.84 3.06 -8.91
CA ARG A 343 -16.63 4.01 -7.82
C ARG A 343 -16.53 3.30 -6.50
N LEU A 344 -15.71 3.80 -5.58
CA LEU A 344 -15.62 3.34 -4.20
C LEU A 344 -15.70 4.56 -3.29
N ALA A 345 -16.72 4.62 -2.43
CA ALA A 345 -16.89 5.74 -1.52
C ALA A 345 -16.43 5.37 -0.11
N SER A 346 -15.71 6.26 0.56
CA SER A 346 -15.29 6.05 1.95
C SER A 346 -15.15 7.37 2.69
N SER A 347 -15.31 7.31 4.01
CA SER A 347 -14.93 8.43 4.90
C SER A 347 -13.45 8.41 5.25
N SER A 348 -12.74 7.31 4.99
CA SER A 348 -11.29 7.23 5.14
C SER A 348 -10.60 7.60 3.83
N GLN A 349 -10.04 8.81 3.79
CA GLN A 349 -9.21 9.24 2.65
C GLN A 349 -7.96 8.36 2.54
N ARG A 350 -7.37 7.94 3.68
CA ARG A 350 -6.22 7.04 3.73
C ARG A 350 -6.51 5.71 3.05
N LEU A 351 -7.64 5.08 3.34
CA LEU A 351 -8.03 3.82 2.70
C LEU A 351 -8.10 3.98 1.18
N LEU A 352 -8.71 5.06 0.69
CA LEU A 352 -8.82 5.29 -0.74
C LEU A 352 -7.46 5.54 -1.40
N GLN A 353 -6.55 6.27 -0.74
CA GLN A 353 -5.19 6.47 -1.23
C GLN A 353 -4.40 5.15 -1.28
N GLU A 354 -4.52 4.32 -0.25
CA GLU A 354 -3.88 3.01 -0.22
C GLU A 354 -4.47 2.05 -1.29
N VAL A 355 -5.79 2.07 -1.48
CA VAL A 355 -6.45 1.34 -2.59
C VAL A 355 -6.02 1.87 -3.96
N GLN A 356 -5.82 3.19 -4.11
CA GLN A 356 -5.29 3.79 -5.33
C GLN A 356 -3.88 3.27 -5.64
N LEU A 357 -3.02 3.01 -4.64
CA LEU A 357 -1.71 2.39 -4.83
C LEU A 357 -1.83 0.91 -5.24
N LEU A 358 -2.70 0.14 -4.59
CA LEU A 358 -2.92 -1.27 -4.97
C LEU A 358 -3.41 -1.38 -6.42
N LEU A 359 -4.36 -0.51 -6.82
CA LEU A 359 -4.85 -0.42 -8.19
C LEU A 359 -3.75 0.02 -9.15
N GLY A 360 -2.92 1.00 -8.76
CA GLY A 360 -1.76 1.43 -9.54
C GLY A 360 -0.81 0.27 -9.84
N ASN A 361 -0.61 -0.65 -8.89
CA ASN A 361 0.20 -1.85 -9.11
C ASN A 361 -0.43 -2.86 -10.08
N PHE A 362 -1.74 -2.79 -10.36
CA PHE A 362 -2.40 -3.51 -11.46
C PHE A 362 -2.36 -2.74 -12.80
N GLY A 363 -1.70 -1.57 -12.84
CA GLY A 363 -1.74 -0.65 -13.98
C GLY A 363 -3.07 0.11 -14.10
N ILE A 364 -3.85 0.22 -13.01
CA ILE A 364 -5.15 0.88 -12.99
C ILE A 364 -5.00 2.25 -12.32
N VAL A 365 -5.13 3.32 -13.10
CA VAL A 365 -5.10 4.70 -12.57
C VAL A 365 -6.47 5.06 -12.01
N ALA A 366 -6.49 5.49 -10.75
CA ALA A 366 -7.69 5.91 -10.05
C ALA A 366 -7.65 7.41 -9.73
N ARG A 367 -8.82 8.04 -9.67
CA ARG A 367 -8.98 9.42 -9.19
C ARG A 367 -9.68 9.45 -7.85
N ILE A 368 -9.15 10.18 -6.87
CA ILE A 368 -9.82 10.47 -5.62
C ILE A 368 -10.35 11.91 -5.65
N GLN A 369 -11.60 12.08 -5.24
CA GLN A 369 -12.19 13.40 -5.06
C GLN A 369 -13.04 13.47 -3.77
N LEU A 370 -13.23 14.68 -3.27
CA LEU A 370 -14.18 14.93 -2.20
C LEU A 370 -15.61 14.79 -2.74
N ARG A 371 -16.39 13.89 -2.15
CA ARG A 371 -17.80 13.65 -2.51
C ARG A 371 -18.74 14.52 -1.70
N ARG A 372 -18.48 14.68 -0.40
CA ARG A 372 -19.30 15.47 0.53
C ARG A 372 -18.44 16.01 1.67
N LEU A 373 -18.68 17.28 2.04
CA LEU A 373 -18.05 17.90 3.21
C LEU A 373 -18.56 17.30 4.53
N ALA A 374 -17.76 17.42 5.59
CA ALA A 374 -18.21 17.12 6.94
C ALA A 374 -19.31 18.11 7.36
N GLY A 375 -20.18 17.70 8.27
CA GLY A 375 -21.23 18.58 8.78
C GLY A 375 -22.14 17.90 9.78
N VAL A 376 -23.33 18.47 9.99
CA VAL A 376 -24.35 17.92 10.89
C VAL A 376 -25.62 17.69 10.09
N ARG A 377 -26.26 16.53 10.27
CA ARG A 377 -27.56 16.25 9.65
C ARG A 377 -28.50 15.50 10.58
N PRO A 378 -29.82 15.68 10.45
CA PRO A 378 -30.79 14.83 11.12
C PRO A 378 -30.68 13.40 10.58
N LEU A 379 -30.50 12.43 11.47
CA LEU A 379 -30.58 11.00 11.18
C LEU A 379 -31.61 10.33 12.10
N PRO A 380 -32.17 9.17 11.72
CA PRO A 380 -33.00 8.37 12.61
C PRO A 380 -32.22 8.04 13.90
N ASP A 381 -32.85 8.23 15.06
CA ASP A 381 -32.24 7.96 16.37
C ASP A 381 -32.35 6.49 16.81
N GLY A 382 -32.89 5.62 15.94
CA GLY A 382 -33.16 4.21 16.23
C GLY A 382 -34.38 3.97 17.13
N LYS A 383 -35.11 5.03 17.53
CA LYS A 383 -36.31 4.99 18.36
C LYS A 383 -37.53 5.60 17.67
N GLY A 384 -37.46 5.79 16.34
CA GLY A 384 -38.51 6.39 15.53
C GLY A 384 -38.50 7.92 15.51
N GLY A 385 -37.53 8.56 16.17
CA GLY A 385 -37.30 10.01 16.14
C GLY A 385 -36.17 10.41 15.21
N SER A 386 -35.85 11.70 15.20
CA SER A 386 -34.69 12.25 14.51
C SER A 386 -33.78 13.00 15.48
N ARG A 387 -32.48 12.74 15.40
CA ARG A 387 -31.45 13.45 16.17
C ARG A 387 -30.38 13.97 15.22
N LEU A 388 -29.78 15.10 15.56
CA LEU A 388 -28.65 15.65 14.83
C LEU A 388 -27.40 14.82 15.12
N TYR A 389 -26.76 14.31 14.07
CA TYR A 389 -25.49 13.61 14.15
C TYR A 389 -24.45 14.34 13.30
N ALA A 390 -23.27 14.52 13.87
CA ALA A 390 -22.08 14.92 13.11
C ALA A 390 -21.71 13.77 12.16
N HIS A 391 -21.38 14.12 10.93
CA HIS A 391 -20.88 13.17 9.93
C HIS A 391 -19.57 13.68 9.36
N GLN A 392 -18.67 12.73 9.11
CA GLN A 392 -17.36 13.00 8.53
C GLN A 392 -17.49 13.38 7.05
N ALA A 393 -16.43 14.01 6.53
CA ALA A 393 -16.27 14.17 5.09
C ALA A 393 -16.28 12.79 4.42
N GLN A 394 -16.79 12.74 3.19
CA GLN A 394 -16.82 11.54 2.38
C GLN A 394 -16.08 11.80 1.08
N TYR A 395 -15.25 10.84 0.69
CA TYR A 395 -14.43 10.85 -0.50
C TYR A 395 -14.91 9.72 -1.43
N GLU A 396 -14.52 9.83 -2.69
CA GLU A 396 -14.85 8.84 -3.71
C GLU A 396 -13.64 8.61 -4.60
N LEU A 397 -13.27 7.34 -4.74
CA LEU A 397 -12.31 6.85 -5.72
C LEU A 397 -13.07 6.44 -6.98
N ILE A 398 -12.60 6.88 -8.15
CA ILE A 398 -13.30 6.74 -9.43
C ILE A 398 -12.36 6.12 -10.46
N LEU A 399 -12.85 5.06 -11.10
CA LEU A 399 -12.25 4.41 -12.26
C LEU A 399 -13.14 4.67 -13.48
N GLY A 400 -12.56 5.30 -14.50
CA GLY A 400 -13.24 5.56 -15.77
C GLY A 400 -12.35 5.18 -16.94
N LYS A 401 -12.90 5.30 -18.15
CA LYS A 401 -12.16 5.02 -19.40
C LYS A 401 -11.45 3.64 -19.33
N ALA A 402 -10.20 3.53 -19.78
CA ALA A 402 -9.48 2.26 -19.86
C ALA A 402 -9.29 1.60 -18.49
N ASN A 403 -9.16 2.38 -17.42
CA ASN A 403 -8.98 1.86 -16.07
C ASN A 403 -10.21 1.09 -15.57
N ARG A 404 -11.42 1.48 -15.98
CA ARG A 404 -12.64 0.69 -15.73
C ARG A 404 -12.59 -0.66 -16.44
N ASP A 405 -12.14 -0.68 -17.69
CA ASP A 405 -12.07 -1.92 -18.48
C ASP A 405 -11.02 -2.87 -17.87
N LEU A 406 -9.85 -2.35 -17.50
CA LEU A 406 -8.80 -3.09 -16.78
C LEU A 406 -9.30 -3.61 -15.42
N PHE A 407 -10.09 -2.82 -14.69
CA PHE A 407 -10.72 -3.28 -13.46
C PHE A 407 -11.66 -4.46 -13.74
N ALA A 408 -12.50 -4.39 -14.78
CA ALA A 408 -13.42 -5.48 -15.13
C ALA A 408 -12.67 -6.77 -15.49
N GLU A 409 -11.53 -6.65 -16.19
CA GLU A 409 -10.70 -7.77 -16.62
C GLU A 409 -9.91 -8.40 -15.47
N LYS A 410 -9.26 -7.58 -14.64
CA LYS A 410 -8.29 -8.05 -13.63
C LYS A 410 -8.90 -8.31 -12.26
N ILE A 411 -9.99 -7.62 -11.92
CA ILE A 411 -10.57 -7.59 -10.57
C ILE A 411 -12.06 -7.91 -10.65
N GLY A 412 -12.91 -7.03 -11.18
CA GLY A 412 -14.36 -7.24 -11.26
C GLY A 412 -15.08 -7.16 -9.90
N PHE A 413 -16.33 -7.61 -9.88
CA PHE A 413 -17.19 -7.68 -8.69
C PHE A 413 -17.59 -9.11 -8.38
N LEU A 414 -17.87 -9.38 -7.11
CA LEU A 414 -18.46 -10.65 -6.65
C LEU A 414 -19.97 -10.69 -6.88
N GLN A 415 -20.63 -9.52 -6.85
CA GLN A 415 -22.07 -9.43 -7.05
C GLN A 415 -22.41 -9.49 -8.54
N SER A 416 -23.27 -10.43 -8.89
CA SER A 416 -23.71 -10.71 -10.26
C SER A 416 -24.30 -9.47 -10.94
N ASP A 417 -25.13 -8.70 -10.24
CA ASP A 417 -25.78 -7.50 -10.80
C ASP A 417 -24.78 -6.39 -11.15
N LYS A 418 -23.84 -6.09 -10.23
CA LYS A 418 -22.79 -5.07 -10.47
C LYS A 418 -21.86 -5.51 -11.60
N GLN A 419 -21.46 -6.78 -11.60
CA GLN A 419 -20.60 -7.35 -12.63
C GLN A 419 -21.30 -7.32 -14.00
N ALA A 420 -22.57 -7.73 -14.06
CA ALA A 420 -23.37 -7.70 -15.28
C ALA A 420 -23.55 -6.27 -15.80
N ALA A 421 -23.89 -5.29 -14.94
CA ALA A 421 -24.02 -3.89 -15.34
C ALA A 421 -22.72 -3.36 -15.97
N LEU A 422 -21.57 -3.67 -15.37
CA LEU A 422 -20.26 -3.29 -15.89
C LEU A 422 -19.96 -3.95 -17.25
N MET A 423 -20.14 -5.27 -17.34
CA MET A 423 -19.84 -6.04 -18.54
C MET A 423 -20.80 -5.70 -19.69
N ASN A 424 -22.09 -5.49 -19.42
CA ASN A 424 -23.07 -5.08 -20.41
C ASN A 424 -22.72 -3.73 -21.02
N PHE A 425 -22.29 -2.77 -20.20
CA PHE A 425 -21.79 -1.49 -20.72
C PHE A 425 -20.56 -1.69 -21.60
N ILE A 426 -19.57 -2.49 -21.16
CA ILE A 426 -18.33 -2.73 -21.89
C ILE A 426 -18.61 -3.40 -23.25
N ALA A 427 -19.47 -4.41 -23.28
CA ALA A 427 -19.88 -5.10 -24.50
C ALA A 427 -20.69 -4.21 -25.44
N GLY A 428 -21.48 -3.28 -24.90
CA GLY A 428 -22.30 -2.32 -25.66
C GLY A 428 -21.53 -1.10 -26.20
N LYS A 429 -20.22 -0.96 -25.94
CA LYS A 429 -19.44 0.20 -26.40
C LYS A 429 -19.37 0.26 -27.93
N LYS A 430 -19.81 1.38 -28.50
CA LYS A 430 -19.67 1.66 -29.96
C LYS A 430 -18.29 2.16 -30.36
N ARG A 431 -17.46 2.57 -29.39
CA ARG A 431 -16.14 3.14 -29.61
C ARG A 431 -15.13 2.48 -28.70
N THR A 432 -13.90 2.38 -29.18
CA THR A 432 -12.77 1.97 -28.35
C THR A 432 -12.57 2.99 -27.23
N THR A 433 -12.16 2.48 -26.08
CA THR A 433 -11.97 3.31 -24.90
C THR A 433 -10.64 4.05 -25.01
N ASN A 434 -10.64 5.34 -24.62
CA ASN A 434 -9.42 6.16 -24.62
C ASN A 434 -8.36 5.51 -23.73
N ARG A 435 -7.16 5.33 -24.28
CA ARG A 435 -6.00 4.79 -23.56
C ARG A 435 -5.65 5.68 -22.37
N GLU A 436 -5.18 5.04 -21.31
CA GLU A 436 -4.55 5.74 -20.19
C GLU A 436 -3.16 6.23 -20.63
N ARG A 437 -2.86 7.49 -20.33
CA ARG A 437 -1.57 8.11 -20.66
C ARG A 437 -0.55 7.92 -19.55
N TYR A 438 -1.00 7.52 -18.36
CA TYR A 438 -0.15 7.40 -17.17
C TYR A 438 0.62 8.70 -16.91
N GLU A 439 -0.14 9.80 -16.99
CA GLU A 439 0.30 11.16 -16.69
C GLU A 439 -0.66 11.75 -15.66
N ASP A 440 -0.14 12.51 -14.70
CA ASP A 440 -0.94 13.33 -13.80
C ASP A 440 -0.36 14.73 -13.69
N THR A 441 -1.17 15.67 -13.23
CA THR A 441 -0.81 17.07 -13.04
C THR A 441 -0.56 17.35 -11.58
N VAL A 442 0.53 18.06 -11.28
CA VAL A 442 0.82 18.61 -9.95
C VAL A 442 -0.35 19.53 -9.54
N ARG A 443 -0.92 19.27 -8.38
CA ARG A 443 -1.96 20.09 -7.76
C ARG A 443 -1.36 21.04 -6.74
N SER A 444 -0.54 20.52 -5.83
CA SER A 444 0.16 21.32 -4.82
C SER A 444 1.50 20.69 -4.47
N ILE A 445 2.42 21.54 -4.04
CA ILE A 445 3.68 21.16 -3.42
C ILE A 445 3.77 22.00 -2.15
N GLU A 446 3.94 21.32 -1.02
CA GLU A 446 3.85 21.92 0.31
C GLU A 446 5.09 21.51 1.11
N ASP A 447 5.55 22.40 2.00
CA ASP A 447 6.52 22.02 3.02
C ASP A 447 5.93 20.90 3.89
N ALA A 448 6.70 19.84 4.12
CA ALA A 448 6.29 18.67 4.88
C ALA A 448 7.15 18.45 6.13
N GLY A 449 7.83 19.51 6.60
CA GLY A 449 8.71 19.47 7.75
C GLY A 449 9.99 18.68 7.49
N VAL A 450 10.44 17.94 8.51
CA VAL A 450 11.65 17.12 8.47
C VAL A 450 11.31 15.65 8.65
N ALA A 451 12.05 14.78 7.97
CA ALA A 451 11.90 13.34 8.07
C ALA A 451 13.23 12.61 7.86
N ASP A 452 13.29 11.37 8.32
CA ASP A 452 14.36 10.47 7.90
C ASP A 452 14.08 10.00 6.48
N VAL A 453 15.12 10.08 5.65
CA VAL A 453 15.03 9.85 4.22
C VAL A 453 15.92 8.68 3.81
N TYR A 454 15.46 8.00 2.77
CA TYR A 454 15.98 6.72 2.30
C TYR A 454 16.12 6.76 0.80
N ASP A 455 17.03 5.92 0.30
CA ASP A 455 17.23 5.74 -1.12
C ASP A 455 17.76 4.34 -1.45
N LEU A 456 17.72 4.00 -2.73
CA LEU A 456 18.33 2.81 -3.33
C LEU A 456 18.82 3.16 -4.73
N THR A 457 19.66 2.32 -5.31
CA THR A 457 20.17 2.51 -6.67
C THR A 457 19.72 1.38 -7.58
N GLN A 458 19.05 1.75 -8.67
CA GLN A 458 18.76 0.87 -9.80
C GLN A 458 19.68 1.26 -10.98
N PRO A 459 20.66 0.44 -11.36
CA PRO A 459 21.73 0.83 -12.28
C PRO A 459 21.30 1.03 -13.74
N ASP A 460 20.16 0.50 -14.19
CA ASP A 460 19.77 0.61 -15.60
C ASP A 460 19.03 1.90 -15.92
N THR A 461 18.18 2.36 -15.01
CA THR A 461 17.29 3.53 -15.19
C THR A 461 17.65 4.68 -14.27
N HIS A 462 18.46 4.45 -13.23
CA HIS A 462 18.70 5.41 -12.14
C HIS A 462 17.39 5.99 -11.57
N SER A 463 16.34 5.16 -11.53
CA SER A 463 14.99 5.54 -11.16
C SER A 463 14.31 4.46 -10.32
N LEU A 464 13.23 4.84 -9.67
CA LEU A 464 12.33 3.94 -8.97
C LEU A 464 10.91 4.50 -9.01
N ILE A 465 9.90 3.64 -8.90
CA ILE A 465 8.50 4.05 -8.76
C ILE A 465 8.20 4.25 -7.27
N ALA A 466 7.68 5.43 -6.90
CA ALA A 466 7.41 5.82 -5.52
C ALA A 466 5.96 6.27 -5.35
N ASN A 467 5.14 5.48 -4.65
CA ASN A 467 3.70 5.74 -4.45
C ASN A 467 2.87 5.91 -5.74
N GLY A 468 3.18 5.12 -6.79
CA GLY A 468 2.37 5.02 -8.01
C GLY A 468 2.86 5.90 -9.14
#